data_AF-A0A6N7WMD7-F1
#
_entry.id   AF-A0A6N7WMD7-F1
#
_cell.length_a   1.000
_cell.length_b   1.000
_cell.length_c   1.000
_cell.angle_alpha   90.00
_cell.angle_beta   90.00
_cell.angle_gamma   90.00
#
_symmetry.space_group_name_H-M   'P 1'
#
loop_
_entity.id
_entity.type
_entity.pdbx_description
1 polymer ?
#
loop_
_entity_poly.entity_id
_entity_poly.type
_entity_poly.pdbx_seq_one_letter_code
_entity_poly.pdbx_strand_id
1 'polypeptide(L)'
;MFENKRSQFLSVNVIIFFSGCTILFLISQLYSVLQVSLIMKGAGSVLLLSSVMTAMVVPRIFLLPVAGFLTDKAGVSRTLTGGTGILGILLVSLVVVNQVNAVNKYTVFIYAVLFGGISAAILPTLYSAVPGLVSGENLQKANSVMQFISQGSLLAGPLFAGIVIGKMSDLISGGSIILITIVILE
;
A
#
# COMPACT_ATOMS: atom_id res chain seq x y z
N MET A 1 -35.04 1.31 -20.68
CA MET A 1 -33.96 2.34 -20.79
C MET A 1 -33.02 2.39 -19.57
N PHE A 2 -33.21 1.57 -18.51
CA PHE A 2 -32.33 1.55 -17.31
C PHE A 2 -31.25 0.46 -17.32
N GLU A 3 -31.25 -0.44 -18.32
CA GLU A 3 -30.40 -1.63 -18.31
C GLU A 3 -28.94 -1.38 -18.74
N ASN A 4 -28.64 -0.26 -19.40
CA ASN A 4 -27.30 -0.03 -19.98
C ASN A 4 -26.31 0.70 -19.04
N LYS A 5 -26.80 1.41 -18.02
CA LYS A 5 -25.95 2.26 -17.14
C LYS A 5 -25.26 1.48 -16.02
N ARG A 6 -25.89 0.40 -15.53
CA ARG A 6 -25.31 -0.50 -14.52
C ARG A 6 -24.21 -1.39 -15.12
N SER A 7 -24.41 -1.79 -16.38
CA SER A 7 -23.43 -2.54 -17.19
C SER A 7 -22.11 -1.78 -17.35
N GLN A 8 -22.15 -0.45 -17.53
CA GLN A 8 -20.94 0.36 -17.71
C GLN A 8 -20.05 0.40 -16.45
N PHE A 9 -20.65 0.56 -15.25
CA PHE A 9 -19.92 0.57 -13.98
C PHE A 9 -19.41 -0.82 -13.57
N LEU A 10 -20.12 -1.88 -13.98
CA LEU A 10 -19.72 -3.27 -13.77
C LEU A 10 -18.91 -3.83 -14.95
N SER A 11 -18.40 -2.96 -15.83
CA SER A 11 -17.55 -3.40 -16.93
C SER A 11 -16.25 -3.99 -16.39
N VAL A 12 -15.73 -5.00 -17.09
CA VAL A 12 -14.50 -5.70 -16.72
C VAL A 12 -13.34 -4.73 -16.48
N ASN A 13 -13.22 -3.68 -17.30
CA ASN A 13 -12.18 -2.66 -17.18
C ASN A 13 -12.27 -1.87 -15.87
N VAL A 14 -13.49 -1.51 -15.45
CA VAL A 14 -13.71 -0.78 -14.19
C VAL A 14 -13.40 -1.66 -12.99
N ILE A 15 -13.81 -2.94 -13.03
CA ILE A 15 -13.50 -3.90 -11.97
C ILE A 15 -11.98 -4.12 -11.85
N ILE A 16 -11.29 -4.37 -12.97
CA ILE A 16 -9.82 -4.53 -12.98
C ILE A 16 -9.12 -3.30 -12.42
N PHE A 17 -9.58 -2.09 -12.78
CA PHE A 17 -9.03 -0.84 -12.28
C PHE A 17 -9.17 -0.73 -10.76
N PHE A 18 -10.37 -0.97 -10.21
CA PHE A 18 -10.60 -0.91 -8.77
C PHE A 18 -9.85 -2.01 -8.00
N SER A 19 -9.76 -3.22 -8.56
CA SER A 19 -8.93 -4.29 -7.98
C SER A 19 -7.45 -3.88 -7.93
N GLY A 20 -6.93 -3.26 -8.99
CA GLY A 20 -5.57 -2.71 -9.02
C GLY A 20 -5.36 -1.62 -7.98
N CYS A 21 -6.34 -0.74 -7.79
CA CYS A 21 -6.31 0.28 -6.73
C CYS A 21 -6.23 -0.37 -5.34
N THR A 22 -7.03 -1.40 -5.07
CA THR A 22 -6.97 -2.14 -3.79
C THR A 22 -5.59 -2.70 -3.53
N ILE A 23 -4.96 -3.33 -4.52
CA ILE A 23 -3.60 -3.86 -4.40
C ILE A 23 -2.60 -2.73 -4.10
N LEU A 24 -2.68 -1.62 -4.84
CA LEU A 24 -1.81 -0.46 -4.64
C LEU A 24 -1.91 0.12 -3.22
N PHE A 25 -3.13 0.34 -2.72
CA PHE A 25 -3.33 0.88 -1.38
C PHE A 25 -2.89 -0.11 -0.30
N LEU A 26 -3.11 -1.41 -0.48
CA LEU A 26 -2.60 -2.43 0.44
C LEU A 26 -1.07 -2.48 0.47
N ILE A 27 -0.40 -2.45 -0.70
CA ILE A 27 1.07 -2.38 -0.77
C ILE A 27 1.57 -1.15 -0.01
N SER A 28 0.94 0.00 -0.22
CA SER A 28 1.31 1.25 0.43
C SER A 28 1.17 1.17 1.95
N GLN A 29 0.07 0.56 2.43
CA GLN A 29 -0.15 0.41 3.86
C GLN A 29 0.78 -0.62 4.51
N LEU A 30 1.01 -1.76 3.85
CA LEU A 30 1.95 -2.78 4.34
C LEU A 30 3.38 -2.23 4.40
N TYR A 31 3.80 -1.46 3.39
CA TYR A 31 5.08 -0.77 3.39
C TYR A 31 5.21 0.21 4.55
N SER A 32 4.18 1.05 4.78
CA SER A 32 4.15 1.99 5.90
C SER A 32 4.29 1.28 7.25
N VAL A 33 3.52 0.22 7.49
CA VAL A 33 3.57 -0.56 8.73
C VAL A 33 4.92 -1.23 8.92
N LEU A 34 5.47 -1.86 7.86
CA LEU A 34 6.78 -2.50 7.90
C LEU A 34 7.86 -1.47 8.23
N GLN A 35 7.88 -0.34 7.54
CA GLN A 35 8.90 0.69 7.75
C GLN A 35 8.86 1.26 9.17
N VAL A 36 7.68 1.57 9.70
CA VAL A 36 7.51 2.01 11.10
C VAL A 36 8.01 0.93 12.07
N SER A 37 7.66 -0.34 11.85
CA SER A 37 8.08 -1.45 12.70
C SER A 37 9.60 -1.63 12.71
N LEU A 38 10.26 -1.55 11.56
CA LEU A 38 11.71 -1.68 11.44
C LEU A 38 12.45 -0.59 12.22
N ILE A 39 11.97 0.66 12.14
CA ILE A 39 12.59 1.80 12.83
C ILE A 39 12.38 1.68 14.35
N MET A 40 11.17 1.32 14.78
CA MET A 40 10.81 1.22 16.19
C MET A 40 11.46 0.03 16.89
N LYS A 41 11.59 -1.14 16.22
CA LYS A 41 12.30 -2.30 16.79
C LYS A 41 13.81 -2.10 16.92
N GLY A 42 14.42 -1.38 15.96
CA GLY A 42 15.87 -1.18 15.95
C GLY A 42 16.33 -0.07 16.89
N ALA A 43 15.85 1.16 16.65
CA ALA A 43 16.38 2.35 17.33
C ALA A 43 15.44 2.92 18.40
N GLY A 44 14.14 2.59 18.35
CA GLY A 44 13.11 3.20 19.22
C GLY A 44 13.01 4.73 19.12
N SER A 45 13.60 5.33 18.07
CA SER A 45 13.79 6.79 17.99
C SER A 45 12.70 7.45 17.17
N VAL A 46 11.87 8.25 17.83
CA VAL A 46 10.84 9.09 17.21
C VAL A 46 11.47 10.09 16.22
N LEU A 47 12.66 10.63 16.54
CA LEU A 47 13.41 11.53 15.66
C LEU A 47 13.80 10.85 14.34
N LEU A 48 14.30 9.61 14.41
CA LEU A 48 14.64 8.84 13.21
C LEU A 48 13.39 8.54 12.38
N LEU A 49 12.29 8.12 13.03
CA LEU A 49 11.03 7.84 12.35
C LEU A 49 10.54 9.07 11.57
N SER A 50 10.41 10.21 12.24
CA SER A 50 9.98 11.46 11.60
C SER A 50 10.89 11.85 10.44
N SER A 51 12.21 11.72 10.62
CA SER A 51 13.19 12.04 9.57
C SER A 51 13.04 11.14 8.33
N VAL A 52 12.81 9.84 8.52
CA VAL A 52 12.61 8.88 7.42
C VAL A 52 11.28 9.14 6.71
N MET A 53 10.21 9.42 7.45
CA MET A 53 8.91 9.77 6.86
C MET A 53 8.99 11.09 6.09
N THR A 54 9.72 12.09 6.58
CA THR A 54 10.00 13.32 5.84
C THR A 54 10.79 13.04 4.56
N ALA A 55 11.83 12.22 4.64
CA ALA A 55 12.63 11.85 3.46
C ALA A 55 11.82 11.08 2.40
N MET A 56 10.74 10.41 2.78
CA MET A 56 9.79 9.83 1.83
C MET A 56 8.95 10.89 1.11
N VAL A 57 8.58 11.98 1.78
CA VAL A 57 7.77 13.05 1.19
C VAL A 57 8.59 13.98 0.28
N VAL A 58 9.85 14.24 0.63
CA VAL A 58 10.75 15.13 -0.13
C VAL A 58 10.81 14.82 -1.63
N PRO A 59 11.22 13.62 -2.09
CA PRO A 59 11.31 13.32 -3.52
C PRO A 59 9.94 13.42 -4.20
N ARG A 60 8.87 13.09 -3.47
CA ARG A 60 7.50 13.16 -3.97
C ARG A 60 7.10 14.58 -4.35
N ILE A 61 7.44 15.57 -3.51
CA ILE A 61 7.16 16.99 -3.77
C ILE A 61 7.90 17.46 -5.03
N PHE A 62 9.18 17.12 -5.15
CA PHE A 62 10.00 17.55 -6.31
C PHE A 62 9.60 16.87 -7.62
N LEU A 63 9.11 15.63 -7.56
CA LEU A 63 8.70 14.87 -8.75
C LEU A 63 7.25 15.14 -9.14
N LEU A 64 6.42 15.72 -8.27
CA LEU A 64 5.01 15.99 -8.53
C LEU A 64 4.75 16.89 -9.76
N PRO A 65 5.53 17.97 -10.02
CA PRO A 65 5.37 18.77 -11.23
C PRO A 65 5.61 17.98 -12.53
N VAL A 66 6.52 17.01 -12.50
CA VAL A 66 6.91 16.21 -13.66
C VAL A 66 6.06 14.94 -13.77
N ALA A 67 5.39 14.52 -12.70
CA ALA A 67 4.53 13.35 -12.64
C ALA A 67 3.42 13.37 -13.70
N GLY A 68 2.80 14.54 -13.96
CA GLY A 68 1.78 14.70 -14.99
C GLY A 68 2.35 14.40 -16.38
N PHE A 69 3.48 15.04 -16.72
CA PHE A 69 4.17 14.81 -17.99
C PHE A 69 4.59 13.35 -18.19
N LEU A 70 5.11 12.69 -17.14
CA LEU A 70 5.46 11.27 -17.20
C LEU A 70 4.22 10.40 -17.50
N THR A 71 3.08 10.76 -16.92
CA THR A 71 1.81 10.05 -17.10
C THR A 71 1.25 10.22 -18.50
N ASP A 72 1.30 11.45 -19.02
CA ASP A 72 0.84 11.75 -20.38
C ASP A 72 1.66 10.97 -21.42
N LYS A 73 2.99 10.84 -21.20
CA LYS A 73 3.88 10.12 -22.11
C LYS A 73 3.78 8.59 -21.98
N ALA A 74 3.75 8.06 -20.76
CA ALA A 74 3.74 6.61 -20.54
C ALA A 74 2.33 5.99 -20.73
N GLY A 75 1.30 6.79 -20.48
CA GLY A 75 -0.10 6.39 -20.46
C GLY A 75 -0.55 5.92 -19.07
N VAL A 76 -1.78 6.28 -18.71
CA VAL A 76 -2.41 6.00 -17.40
C VAL A 76 -2.24 4.55 -16.95
N SER A 77 -2.60 3.59 -17.81
CA SER A 77 -2.54 2.16 -17.46
C SER A 77 -1.10 1.70 -17.18
N ARG A 78 -0.13 2.12 -17.99
CA ARG A 78 1.28 1.73 -17.79
C ARG A 78 1.87 2.36 -16.53
N THR A 79 1.55 3.62 -16.25
CA THR A 79 2.00 4.30 -15.03
C THR A 79 1.45 3.63 -13.78
N LEU A 80 0.16 3.27 -13.76
CA LEU A 80 -0.45 2.62 -12.60
C LEU A 80 0.04 1.19 -12.41
N THR A 81 -0.01 0.35 -13.46
CA THR A 81 0.40 -1.05 -13.35
C THR A 81 1.91 -1.17 -13.11
N GLY A 82 2.72 -0.42 -13.86
CA GLY A 82 4.18 -0.40 -13.68
C GLY A 82 4.59 0.16 -12.33
N GLY A 83 4.04 1.31 -11.92
CA GLY A 83 4.33 1.91 -10.61
C GLY A 83 3.92 1.00 -9.45
N THR A 84 2.74 0.40 -9.52
CA THR A 84 2.27 -0.56 -8.51
C THR A 84 3.17 -1.79 -8.44
N GLY A 85 3.59 -2.32 -9.60
CA GLY A 85 4.53 -3.45 -9.67
C GLY A 85 5.88 -3.12 -9.03
N ILE A 86 6.46 -1.95 -9.35
CA ILE A 86 7.73 -1.50 -8.77
C ILE A 86 7.60 -1.31 -7.26
N LEU A 87 6.51 -0.71 -6.77
CA LEU A 87 6.26 -0.58 -5.33
C LEU A 87 6.10 -1.95 -4.64
N GLY A 88 5.44 -2.90 -5.29
CA GLY A 88 5.33 -4.28 -4.78
C GLY A 88 6.69 -4.97 -4.67
N ILE A 89 7.54 -4.84 -5.70
CA ILE A 89 8.92 -5.35 -5.67
C ILE A 89 9.73 -4.67 -4.57
N LEU A 90 9.57 -3.35 -4.41
CA LEU A 90 10.23 -2.59 -3.35
C LEU A 90 9.82 -3.11 -1.97
N LEU A 91 8.53 -3.32 -1.72
CA LEU A 91 8.01 -3.92 -0.49
C LEU A 91 8.62 -5.31 -0.23
N VAL A 92 8.55 -6.22 -1.20
CA VAL A 92 9.08 -7.59 -1.06
C VAL A 92 10.58 -7.56 -0.79
N SER A 93 11.33 -6.70 -1.49
CA SER A 93 12.77 -6.58 -1.26
C SER A 93 13.10 -6.08 0.16
N LEU A 94 12.31 -5.15 0.70
CA LEU A 94 12.49 -4.67 2.08
C LEU A 94 12.22 -5.80 3.10
N VAL A 95 11.21 -6.64 2.85
CA VAL A 95 10.95 -7.85 3.66
C VAL A 95 12.15 -8.80 3.64
N VAL A 96 12.73 -9.06 2.46
CA VAL A 96 13.91 -9.92 2.32
C VAL A 96 15.12 -9.33 3.06
N VAL A 97 15.38 -8.03 2.91
CA VAL A 97 16.46 -7.32 3.60
C VAL A 97 16.31 -7.39 5.12
N ASN A 98 15.07 -7.33 5.62
CA ASN A 98 14.76 -7.56 7.03
C ASN A 98 15.07 -9.00 7.47
N GLN A 99 14.69 -10.01 6.69
CA GLN A 99 14.91 -11.43 7.04
C GLN A 99 16.40 -11.79 7.14
N VAL A 100 17.27 -11.16 6.34
CA VAL A 100 18.73 -11.37 6.41
C VAL A 100 19.42 -10.46 7.45
N ASN A 101 18.65 -9.75 8.29
CA ASN A 101 19.14 -8.82 9.31
C ASN A 101 20.07 -7.71 8.76
N ALA A 102 19.90 -7.31 7.50
CA ALA A 102 20.71 -6.28 6.85
C ALA A 102 20.06 -4.87 6.94
N VAL A 103 19.05 -4.70 7.80
CA VAL A 103 18.37 -3.42 8.00
C VAL A 103 19.22 -2.52 8.88
N ASN A 104 19.57 -1.35 8.37
CA ASN A 104 20.19 -0.27 9.13
C ASN A 104 19.50 1.07 8.82
N LYS A 105 19.96 2.16 9.46
CA LYS A 105 19.40 3.50 9.25
C LYS A 105 19.45 3.96 7.79
N TYR A 106 20.51 3.64 7.05
CA TYR A 106 20.62 4.00 5.63
C TYR A 106 19.64 3.22 4.77
N THR A 107 19.45 1.93 5.05
CA THR A 107 18.47 1.08 4.37
C THR A 107 17.09 1.73 4.44
N VAL A 108 16.59 2.07 5.64
CA VAL A 108 15.23 2.64 5.77
C VAL A 108 15.09 4.00 5.07
N PHE A 109 16.15 4.82 5.03
CA PHE A 109 16.16 6.08 4.27
C PHE A 109 16.10 5.85 2.75
N ILE A 110 16.91 4.93 2.23
CA ILE A 110 16.93 4.61 0.79
C ILE A 110 15.54 4.12 0.35
N TYR A 111 14.96 3.19 1.10
CA TYR A 111 13.62 2.69 0.82
C TYR A 111 12.55 3.79 0.88
N ALA A 112 12.60 4.68 1.88
CA ALA A 112 11.71 5.84 1.96
C ALA A 112 11.80 6.72 0.71
N VAL A 113 13.01 7.08 0.29
CA VAL A 113 13.23 7.97 -0.87
C VAL A 113 12.74 7.30 -2.15
N LEU A 114 13.03 6.01 -2.35
CA LEU A 114 12.57 5.25 -3.51
C LEU A 114 11.05 5.17 -3.54
N PHE A 115 10.42 4.77 -2.43
CA PHE A 115 8.97 4.67 -2.35
C PHE A 115 8.30 6.03 -2.62
N GLY A 116 8.81 7.08 -1.99
CA GLY A 116 8.36 8.45 -2.18
C GLY A 116 8.43 8.91 -3.62
N GLY A 117 9.56 8.65 -4.28
CA GLY A 117 9.78 9.02 -5.68
C GLY A 117 8.88 8.26 -6.65
N ILE A 118 8.79 6.93 -6.50
CA ILE A 118 7.94 6.08 -7.36
C ILE A 118 6.46 6.46 -7.19
N SER A 119 6.01 6.70 -5.94
CA SER A 119 4.61 7.03 -5.65
C SER A 119 4.19 8.43 -6.11
N ALA A 120 5.12 9.29 -6.51
CA ALA A 120 4.84 10.66 -6.94
C ALA A 120 3.88 10.72 -8.13
N ALA A 121 4.06 9.86 -9.14
CA ALA A 121 3.20 9.84 -10.32
C ALA A 121 1.90 9.06 -10.11
N ILE A 122 1.79 8.24 -9.07
CA ILE A 122 0.70 7.28 -8.94
C ILE A 122 -0.61 7.96 -8.57
N LEU A 123 -0.66 8.73 -7.47
CA LEU A 123 -1.92 9.38 -7.06
C LEU A 123 -2.51 10.34 -8.11
N PRO A 124 -1.76 11.27 -8.73
CA PRO A 124 -2.34 12.15 -9.75
C PRO A 124 -2.88 11.35 -10.94
N THR A 125 -2.16 10.31 -11.38
CA THR A 125 -2.64 9.39 -12.43
C THR A 125 -3.90 8.66 -12.03
N LEU A 126 -3.95 8.18 -10.79
CA LEU A 126 -5.08 7.41 -10.28
C LEU A 126 -6.35 8.24 -10.30
N TYR A 127 -6.29 9.48 -9.80
CA TYR A 127 -7.47 10.35 -9.73
C TYR A 127 -7.86 10.93 -11.09
N SER A 128 -6.91 11.09 -12.04
CA SER A 128 -7.22 11.49 -13.41
C SER A 128 -7.84 10.35 -14.24
N ALA A 129 -7.56 9.09 -13.89
CA ALA A 129 -8.11 7.93 -14.59
C ALA A 129 -9.61 7.72 -14.37
N VAL A 130 -10.10 7.98 -13.15
CA VAL A 130 -11.49 7.73 -12.74
C VAL A 130 -12.52 8.38 -13.68
N PRO A 131 -12.45 9.68 -13.99
CA PRO A 131 -13.43 10.30 -14.90
C PRO A 131 -13.37 9.82 -16.35
N GLY A 132 -12.27 9.20 -16.78
CA GLY A 132 -12.17 8.54 -18.08
C GLY A 132 -12.74 7.12 -18.10
N LEU A 133 -12.93 6.50 -16.93
CA LEU A 133 -13.38 5.10 -16.78
C LEU A 133 -14.88 4.97 -16.54
N VAL A 134 -15.52 5.97 -15.91
CA VAL A 134 -16.95 5.94 -15.58
C VAL A 134 -17.68 7.15 -16.15
N SER A 135 -18.98 7.02 -16.39
CA SER A 135 -19.83 8.16 -16.77
C SER A 135 -19.97 9.17 -15.64
N GLY A 136 -20.25 10.44 -15.99
CA GLY A 136 -20.44 11.54 -15.02
C GLY A 136 -21.40 11.22 -13.89
N GLU A 137 -22.51 10.55 -14.19
CA GLU A 137 -23.53 10.11 -13.22
C GLU A 137 -23.01 9.07 -12.20
N ASN A 138 -21.98 8.30 -12.57
CA ASN A 138 -21.37 7.29 -11.72
C ASN A 138 -20.11 7.79 -11.00
N LEU A 139 -19.66 9.04 -11.23
CA LEU A 139 -18.48 9.61 -10.57
C LEU A 139 -18.59 9.59 -9.05
N GLN A 140 -19.75 9.95 -8.50
CA GLN A 140 -19.96 9.92 -7.04
C GLN A 140 -19.81 8.49 -6.49
N LYS A 141 -20.35 7.49 -7.20
CA LYS A 141 -20.20 6.08 -6.82
C LYS A 141 -18.75 5.62 -6.90
N ALA A 142 -18.04 5.99 -7.98
CA ALA A 142 -16.62 5.66 -8.15
C ALA A 142 -15.76 6.28 -7.04
N ASN A 143 -16.03 7.53 -6.65
CA ASN A 143 -15.36 8.19 -5.55
C ASN A 143 -15.65 7.50 -4.20
N SER A 144 -16.90 7.07 -3.96
CA SER A 144 -17.24 6.28 -2.76
C SER A 144 -16.48 4.96 -2.72
N VAL A 145 -16.34 4.26 -3.84
CA VAL A 145 -15.55 3.02 -3.92
C VAL A 145 -14.06 3.31 -3.67
N MET A 146 -13.50 4.38 -4.26
CA MET A 146 -12.13 4.79 -3.98
C MET A 146 -11.89 5.09 -2.49
N GLN A 147 -12.82 5.81 -1.87
CA GLN A 147 -12.74 6.12 -0.45
C GLN A 147 -12.82 4.86 0.40
N PHE A 148 -13.74 3.95 0.06
CA PHE A 148 -13.85 2.66 0.73
C PHE A 148 -12.57 1.84 0.59
N ILE A 149 -11.98 1.76 -0.60
CA ILE A 149 -10.71 1.06 -0.83
C ILE A 149 -9.57 1.68 -0.03
N SER A 150 -9.43 3.01 -0.05
CA SER A 150 -8.37 3.73 0.66
C SER A 150 -8.49 3.52 2.18
N GLN A 151 -9.67 3.79 2.75
CA GLN A 151 -9.89 3.63 4.19
C GLN A 151 -9.90 2.16 4.62
N GLY A 152 -10.44 1.28 3.79
CA GLY A 152 -10.41 -0.16 4.01
C GLY A 152 -8.98 -0.69 4.06
N SER A 153 -8.12 -0.23 3.13
CA SER A 153 -6.71 -0.61 3.11
C SER A 153 -5.95 -0.08 4.32
N LEU A 154 -6.24 1.16 4.74
CA LEU A 154 -5.65 1.79 5.93
C LEU A 154 -5.89 0.96 7.20
N LEU A 155 -7.11 0.42 7.35
CA LEU A 155 -7.47 -0.47 8.46
C LEU A 155 -6.90 -1.86 8.26
N ALA A 156 -7.01 -2.41 7.05
CA ALA A 156 -6.59 -3.76 6.73
C ALA A 156 -5.09 -3.98 6.96
N GLY A 157 -4.22 -3.05 6.55
CA GLY A 157 -2.78 -3.24 6.63
C GLY A 157 -2.26 -3.51 8.05
N PRO A 158 -2.50 -2.63 9.04
CA PRO A 158 -2.11 -2.86 10.43
C PRO A 158 -2.79 -4.08 11.05
N LEU A 159 -4.06 -4.36 10.69
CA LEU A 159 -4.78 -5.55 11.17
C LEU A 159 -4.10 -6.83 10.68
N PHE A 160 -3.78 -6.92 9.39
CA PHE A 160 -3.07 -8.06 8.82
C PHE A 160 -1.67 -8.22 9.43
N ALA A 161 -0.93 -7.12 9.58
CA ALA A 161 0.38 -7.14 10.23
C ALA A 161 0.28 -7.63 11.69
N GLY A 162 -0.70 -7.15 12.45
CA GLY A 162 -0.95 -7.55 13.83
C GLY A 162 -1.32 -9.04 13.94
N ILE A 163 -2.20 -9.55 13.07
CA ILE A 163 -2.59 -10.98 13.07
C ILE A 163 -1.38 -11.87 12.72
N VAL A 164 -0.57 -11.48 11.73
CA VAL A 164 0.63 -12.25 11.35
C VAL A 164 1.63 -12.31 12.50
N ILE A 165 1.90 -11.17 13.15
CA ILE A 165 2.79 -11.10 14.32
C ILE A 165 2.19 -11.90 15.50
N GLY A 166 0.89 -11.76 15.77
CA GLY A 166 0.19 -12.44 16.85
C GLY A 166 0.23 -13.96 16.71
N LYS A 167 -0.12 -14.49 15.54
CA LYS A 167 -0.06 -15.94 15.28
C LYS A 167 1.35 -16.51 15.38
N MET A 168 2.37 -15.76 14.95
CA MET A 168 3.77 -16.15 15.14
C MET A 168 4.17 -16.13 16.62
N SER A 169 3.72 -15.13 17.37
CA SER A 169 3.95 -15.03 18.82
C SER A 169 3.27 -16.17 19.58
N ASP A 170 2.04 -16.53 19.23
CA ASP A 170 1.29 -17.63 19.86
C ASP A 170 1.94 -18.99 19.58
N LEU A 171 2.49 -19.19 18.37
CA LEU A 171 3.28 -20.38 18.03
C LEU A 171 4.58 -20.48 18.84
N ILE A 172 5.24 -19.35 19.10
CA ILE A 172 6.54 -19.29 19.82
C ILE A 172 6.33 -19.34 21.35
N SER A 173 5.22 -18.82 21.85
CA SER A 173 4.98 -18.63 23.30
C SER A 173 4.23 -19.78 23.98
N GLY A 174 3.96 -20.88 23.28
CA GLY A 174 3.30 -22.05 23.89
C GLY A 174 1.84 -21.85 24.29
N GLY A 175 1.18 -20.77 23.84
CA GLY A 175 -0.25 -20.52 24.13
C GLY A 175 -1.16 -21.62 23.59
N SER A 176 -0.79 -22.23 22.45
CA SER A 176 -1.48 -23.41 21.91
C SER A 176 -1.22 -24.69 22.72
N ILE A 177 -0.07 -24.84 23.39
CA ILE A 177 0.20 -26.01 24.25
C ILE A 177 -0.62 -25.91 25.55
N ILE A 178 -0.76 -24.71 26.11
CA ILE A 178 -1.53 -24.48 27.35
C ILE A 178 -3.03 -24.68 27.11
N LEU A 179 -3.57 -24.19 26.00
CA LEU A 179 -4.98 -24.43 25.61
C LEU A 179 -5.26 -25.91 25.32
N ILE A 180 -4.34 -26.62 24.65
CA ILE A 180 -4.48 -28.07 24.41
C ILE A 180 -4.38 -28.87 25.72
N THR A 181 -3.54 -28.44 26.67
CA THR A 181 -3.40 -29.11 27.97
C THR A 181 -4.64 -28.92 28.84
N ILE A 182 -5.24 -27.72 28.84
CA ILE A 182 -6.48 -27.43 29.59
C ILE A 182 -7.66 -28.22 29.01
N VAL A 183 -7.76 -28.37 27.69
CA VAL A 183 -8.84 -29.12 27.03
C VAL A 183 -8.67 -30.66 27.13
N ILE A 184 -7.47 -31.16 27.46
CA ILE A 184 -7.22 -32.60 27.71
C ILE A 184 -7.38 -32.96 29.21
N LEU A 185 -7.46 -31.96 30.09
CA LEU A 185 -7.60 -32.12 31.55
C LEU A 185 -9.03 -31.92 32.08
N GLU A 186 -10.01 -31.65 31.21
CA GLU A 186 -11.46 -31.73 31.49
C GLU A 186 -12.08 -32.95 30.81
#